data_AF-A0A806U8A6-F1
#
_entry.id   AF-A0A806U8A6-F1
#
_cell.length_a   1.000
_cell.length_b   1.000
_cell.length_c   1.000
_cell.angle_alpha   90.00
_cell.angle_beta   90.00
_cell.angle_gamma   90.00
#
_symmetry.space_group_name_H-M   'P 1'
#
loop_
_entity.id
_entity.type
_entity.pdbx_description
1 polymer ?
#
loop_
_entity_poly.entity_id
_entity_poly.type
_entity_poly.pdbx_seq_one_letter_code
_entity_poly.pdbx_strand_id
1 'polypeptide(L)'
;MFESQPTNKDLINKLEDVLKGDVSREQFNMWAYKWVQNLDNRSNLSLNENQLHEYFIFLLGIDLEMEPDIYFYDNRQIQEWIEKIKHGIQLS
;
A
#
# COMPACT_ATOMS: atom_id res chain seq x y z
N MET A 1 3.00 -4.10 -21.99
CA MET A 1 2.24 -2.87 -21.66
C MET A 1 2.94 -2.30 -20.44
N PHE A 2 3.50 -1.08 -20.53
CA PHE A 2 4.11 -0.47 -19.34
C PHE A 2 2.97 -0.15 -18.36
N GLU A 3 3.04 -0.72 -17.16
CA GLU A 3 2.07 -0.43 -16.11
C GLU A 3 2.25 1.05 -15.71
N SER A 4 1.17 1.82 -15.77
CA SER A 4 1.21 3.24 -15.37
C SER A 4 1.40 3.33 -13.86
N GLN A 5 2.12 4.36 -13.41
CA GLN A 5 2.26 4.62 -11.98
C GLN A 5 0.89 4.75 -11.31
N PRO A 6 0.67 4.07 -10.17
CA PRO A 6 -0.58 4.13 -9.44
C PRO A 6 -0.78 5.50 -8.81
N THR A 7 -2.04 5.82 -8.57
CA THR A 7 -2.48 6.98 -7.78
C THR A 7 -2.88 6.55 -6.37
N ASN A 8 -3.14 7.51 -5.49
CA ASN A 8 -3.75 7.22 -4.18
C ASN A 8 -5.09 6.47 -4.33
N LYS A 9 -5.85 6.73 -5.40
CA LYS A 9 -7.10 6.01 -5.68
C LYS A 9 -6.84 4.54 -6.00
N ASP A 10 -5.81 4.24 -6.79
CA ASP A 10 -5.45 2.85 -7.12
C ASP A 10 -4.96 2.10 -5.88
N LEU A 11 -4.19 2.77 -5.03
CA LEU A 11 -3.77 2.23 -3.73
C LEU A 11 -4.97 1.93 -2.82
N ILE A 12 -5.92 2.86 -2.69
CA ILE A 12 -7.15 2.66 -1.90
C ILE A 12 -7.95 1.48 -2.44
N ASN A 13 -8.20 1.42 -3.75
CA ASN A 13 -8.94 0.31 -4.36
C ASN A 13 -8.27 -1.03 -4.03
N LYS A 14 -6.93 -1.10 -4.11
CA LYS A 14 -6.20 -2.34 -3.80
C LYS A 14 -6.33 -2.75 -2.34
N LEU A 15 -6.33 -1.79 -1.39
CA LEU A 15 -6.57 -2.06 0.03
C LEU A 15 -8.02 -2.52 0.27
N GLU A 16 -8.99 -1.95 -0.45
CA GLU A 16 -10.39 -2.40 -0.40
C GLU A 16 -10.54 -3.83 -0.94
N ASP A 17 -9.80 -4.20 -1.98
CA ASP A 17 -9.77 -5.56 -2.53
C ASP A 17 -9.16 -6.55 -1.52
N VAL A 18 -8.16 -6.13 -0.73
CA VAL A 18 -7.65 -6.90 0.42
C VAL A 18 -8.74 -7.14 1.47
N LEU A 19 -9.50 -6.09 1.82
CA LEU A 19 -10.59 -6.22 2.80
C LEU A 19 -11.73 -7.12 2.33
N LYS A 20 -11.99 -7.18 1.02
CA LYS A 20 -13.00 -8.05 0.41
C LYS A 20 -12.51 -9.50 0.24
N GLY A 21 -11.19 -9.72 0.33
CA GLY A 21 -10.56 -11.02 0.04
C GLY A 21 -10.36 -11.28 -1.46
N ASP A 22 -10.53 -10.26 -2.32
CA ASP A 22 -10.28 -10.36 -3.77
C ASP A 22 -8.77 -10.40 -4.08
N VAL A 23 -7.96 -9.82 -3.19
CA VAL A 23 -6.49 -9.79 -3.25
C VAL A 23 -5.96 -10.24 -1.88
N SER A 24 -5.01 -11.17 -1.86
CA SER A 24 -4.35 -11.53 -0.59
C SER A 24 -3.39 -10.44 -0.11
N ARG A 25 -3.05 -10.42 1.17
CA ARG A 25 -2.07 -9.48 1.73
C ARG A 25 -0.69 -9.65 1.09
N GLU A 26 -0.26 -10.89 0.84
CA GLU A 26 0.94 -11.21 0.07
C GLU A 26 0.89 -10.61 -1.36
N GLN A 27 -0.22 -10.79 -2.08
CA GLN A 27 -0.38 -10.22 -3.42
C GLN A 27 -0.35 -8.70 -3.42
N PHE A 28 -0.94 -8.08 -2.39
CA PHE A 28 -0.82 -6.63 -2.19
C PHE A 28 0.63 -6.23 -1.91
N ASN A 29 1.34 -6.93 -1.01
CA ASN A 29 2.73 -6.65 -0.66
C ASN A 29 3.62 -6.71 -1.91
N MET A 30 3.51 -7.78 -2.70
CA MET A 30 4.26 -7.93 -3.94
C MET A 30 3.98 -6.80 -4.94
N TRP A 31 2.72 -6.36 -5.03
CA TRP A 31 2.34 -5.25 -5.90
C TRP A 31 2.91 -3.91 -5.39
N ALA A 32 2.79 -3.62 -4.10
CA ALA A 32 3.35 -2.42 -3.47
C ALA A 32 4.88 -2.38 -3.59
N TYR A 33 5.55 -3.51 -3.38
CA TYR A 33 7.00 -3.63 -3.44
C TYR A 33 7.57 -3.27 -4.81
N LYS A 34 6.89 -3.65 -5.90
CA LYS A 34 7.28 -3.21 -7.26
C LYS A 34 7.30 -1.69 -7.40
N TRP A 35 6.33 -1.00 -6.78
CA TRP A 35 6.26 0.46 -6.83
C TRP A 35 7.28 1.14 -5.92
N VAL A 36 7.59 0.57 -4.75
CA VAL A 36 8.74 1.01 -3.93
C VAL A 36 10.01 0.94 -4.76
N GLN A 37 10.33 -0.21 -5.34
CA GLN A 37 11.50 -0.37 -6.20
C GLN A 37 11.51 0.60 -7.38
N ASN A 38 10.35 0.83 -8.00
CA ASN A 38 10.25 1.76 -9.12
C ASN A 38 10.53 3.21 -8.69
N LEU A 39 10.06 3.64 -7.53
CA LEU A 39 10.20 5.00 -7.01
C LEU A 39 11.62 5.23 -6.44
N ASP A 40 12.19 4.24 -5.75
CA ASP A 40 13.59 4.24 -5.26
C ASP A 40 14.61 4.44 -6.39
N ASN A 41 14.32 3.90 -7.58
CA ASN A 41 15.23 3.99 -8.73
C ASN A 41 15.16 5.33 -9.48
N ARG A 42 14.32 6.29 -9.04
CA ARG A 42 14.17 7.60 -9.69
C ARG A 42 15.04 8.64 -9.00
N SER A 43 15.68 9.50 -9.78
CA SER A 43 16.56 10.55 -9.23
C SER A 43 15.83 11.67 -8.50
N ASN A 44 14.55 11.92 -8.83
CA ASN A 44 13.70 12.92 -8.21
C ASN A 44 12.25 12.43 -8.20
N LEU A 45 11.52 12.74 -7.13
CA LEU A 45 10.09 12.49 -6.99
C LEU A 45 9.37 13.83 -6.76
N SER A 46 8.23 14.02 -7.41
CA SER A 46 7.29 15.09 -7.06
C SER A 46 6.75 14.92 -5.64
N LEU A 47 6.11 15.95 -5.09
CA LEU A 47 5.50 15.88 -3.75
C LEU A 47 4.49 14.72 -3.63
N ASN A 48 3.65 14.53 -4.66
CA ASN A 48 2.66 13.46 -4.68
C ASN A 48 3.31 12.08 -4.79
N GLU A 49 4.39 11.96 -5.57
CA GLU A 49 5.16 10.72 -5.66
C GLU A 49 5.85 10.37 -4.35
N ASN A 50 6.43 11.35 -3.65
CA ASN A 50 7.03 11.13 -2.34
C ASN A 50 5.99 10.63 -1.33
N GLN A 51 4.82 11.27 -1.27
CA GLN A 51 3.75 10.83 -0.36
C GLN A 51 3.29 9.40 -0.68
N LEU A 52 3.05 9.10 -1.95
CA LEU A 52 2.65 7.76 -2.38
C LEU A 52 3.75 6.73 -2.08
N HIS A 53 5.02 7.10 -2.22
CA HIS A 53 6.16 6.26 -1.90
C HIS A 53 6.18 5.90 -0.40
N GLU A 54 6.01 6.89 0.47
CA GLU A 54 5.94 6.68 1.93
C GLU A 54 4.79 5.74 2.31
N TYR A 55 3.63 5.88 1.66
CA TYR A 55 2.52 4.95 1.84
C TYR A 55 2.88 3.53 1.44
N PHE A 56 3.51 3.35 0.28
CA PHE A 56 3.91 2.02 -0.16
C PHE A 56 4.90 1.36 0.79
N ILE A 57 5.93 2.09 1.25
CA ILE A 57 6.92 1.59 2.21
C ILE A 57 6.23 1.12 3.49
N PHE A 58 5.37 1.96 4.07
CA PHE A 58 4.66 1.61 5.30
C PHE A 58 3.77 0.36 5.10
N LEU A 59 3.04 0.31 3.99
CA LEU A 59 2.09 -0.77 3.70
C LEU A 59 2.74 -2.09 3.31
N LEU A 60 4.05 -2.16 3.12
CA LEU A 60 4.75 -3.45 3.02
C LEU A 60 4.54 -4.32 4.27
N GLY A 61 4.28 -3.70 5.43
CA GLY A 61 3.97 -4.42 6.67
C GLY A 61 2.61 -5.11 6.70
N ILE A 62 1.74 -4.92 5.70
CA ILE A 62 0.37 -5.49 5.70
C ILE A 62 0.34 -7.02 5.74
N ASP A 63 1.39 -7.66 5.20
CA ASP A 63 1.56 -9.11 5.12
C ASP A 63 2.42 -9.68 6.26
N LEU A 64 2.67 -8.87 7.30
CA LEU A 64 3.39 -9.34 8.47
C LEU A 64 2.50 -10.27 9.29
N GLU A 65 2.78 -11.56 9.21
CA GLU A 65 2.11 -12.61 10.00
C GLU A 65 2.74 -12.78 11.39
N MET A 66 1.89 -13.00 12.39
CA MET A 66 2.29 -13.44 13.73
C MET A 66 2.22 -14.97 13.84
N GLU A 67 1.20 -15.55 13.23
CA GLU A 67 0.94 -16.99 13.09
C GLU A 67 0.27 -17.22 11.71
N PRO A 68 0.17 -18.47 11.22
CA PRO A 68 -0.52 -18.74 9.95
C PRO A 68 -1.94 -18.14 9.94
N ASP A 69 -2.24 -17.33 8.92
CA ASP A 69 -3.51 -16.61 8.75
C ASP A 69 -3.85 -15.57 9.85
N ILE A 70 -2.90 -15.26 10.76
CA ILE A 70 -3.04 -14.25 11.80
C ILE A 70 -2.02 -13.13 11.56
N TYR A 71 -2.51 -11.99 11.09
CA TYR A 71 -1.68 -10.84 10.76
C TYR A 71 -1.48 -9.90 11.95
N PHE A 72 -0.31 -9.27 12.01
CA PHE A 72 0.03 -8.24 12.99
C PHE A 72 -0.93 -7.04 12.92
N TYR A 73 -1.36 -6.69 11.70
CA TYR A 73 -2.37 -5.67 11.47
C TYR A 73 -3.70 -6.31 11.08
N ASP A 74 -4.79 -5.99 11.77
CA ASP A 74 -6.14 -6.44 11.48
C ASP A 74 -6.83 -5.62 10.37
N ASN A 75 -8.05 -6.01 10.00
CA ASN A 75 -8.82 -5.33 8.97
C ASN A 75 -9.26 -3.92 9.37
N ARG A 76 -9.39 -3.63 10.67
CA ARG A 76 -9.75 -2.29 11.15
C ARG A 76 -8.61 -1.32 10.91
N GLN A 77 -7.37 -1.72 11.14
CA GLN A 77 -6.19 -0.90 10.86
C GLN A 77 -6.06 -0.60 9.36
N ILE A 78 -6.36 -1.56 8.49
CA ILE A 78 -6.42 -1.32 7.03
C ILE A 78 -7.48 -0.26 6.67
N GLN A 79 -8.67 -0.32 7.29
CA GLN A 79 -9.70 0.70 7.09
C GLN A 79 -9.25 2.09 7.55
N GLU A 80 -8.56 2.18 8.70
CA GLU A 80 -8.01 3.44 9.21
C GLU A 80 -6.95 4.02 8.26
N TRP A 81 -6.12 3.19 7.63
CA TRP A 81 -5.16 3.63 6.62
C TRP A 81 -5.84 4.15 5.35
N ILE A 82 -6.89 3.47 4.87
CA ILE A 82 -7.69 3.95 3.74
C ILE A 82 -8.21 5.37 4.02
N GLU A 83 -8.76 5.61 5.21
CA GLU A 83 -9.25 6.94 5.58
C GLU A 83 -8.12 7.98 5.69
N LYS A 84 -6.96 7.62 6.25
CA LYS A 84 -5.79 8.51 6.27
C LYS A 84 -5.32 8.89 4.85
N ILE A 85 -5.24 7.92 3.94
CA ILE A 85 -4.82 8.14 2.54
C ILE A 85 -5.81 9.06 1.80
N LYS A 86 -7.12 8.88 2.01
CA LYS A 86 -8.16 9.76 1.42
C LYS A 86 -7.97 11.23 1.81
N HIS A 87 -7.45 11.49 3.02
CA HIS A 87 -7.21 12.82 3.54
C HIS A 87 -5.76 13.30 3.37
N GLY A 88 -4.89 12.54 2.70
CA GLY A 88 -3.47 12.88 2.53
C GLY A 88 -2.69 12.89 3.85
N ILE A 89 -3.12 12.12 4.84
CA ILE A 89 -2.50 12.03 6.16
C ILE A 89 -1.43 10.93 6.13
N GLN A 90 -0.32 11.15 6.83
CA GLN A 90 0.75 10.16 6.96
C GLN A 90 0.28 8.92 7.74
N LEU A 91 0.76 7.74 7.32
CA LEU A 91 0.49 6.49 8.04
C LEU A 91 1.43 6.34 9.23
N SER A 92 0.91 5.76 10.31
CA SER A 92 1.57 5.57 11.60
C SER A 92 1.05 4.30 12.24
#